data_AF-A0A3P5X0U5-F1
#
_entry.id   AF-A0A3P5X0U5-F1
#
_cell.length_a   1.000
_cell.length_b   1.000
_cell.length_c   1.000
_cell.angle_alpha   90.00
_cell.angle_beta   90.00
_cell.angle_gamma   90.00
#
_symmetry.space_group_name_H-M   'P 1'
#
loop_
_entity.id
_entity.type
_entity.pdbx_description
1 polymer ?
#
loop_
_entity_poly.entity_id
_entity_poly.type
_entity_poly.pdbx_seq_one_letter_code
_entity_poly.pdbx_strand_id
1 'polypeptide(L)' 'MIEHFEVEQLFADQVHERYQFKLKIKGNDHQGLFEDGRIKWFNPQPETIHEVESIAAIESQVHGLMRNHLQ' A
#
# COMPACT_ATOMS: atom_id res chain seq x y z
N MET A 1 8.99 4.55 -9.07
CA MET A 1 9.41 5.05 -7.74
C MET A 1 8.17 5.65 -7.09
N ILE A 2 7.94 5.38 -5.80
CA ILE A 2 6.80 5.98 -5.08
C ILE A 2 7.15 7.44 -4.82
N GLU A 3 6.29 8.35 -5.25
CA GLU A 3 6.48 9.80 -5.07
C GLU A 3 5.98 10.27 -3.71
N HIS A 4 4.91 9.65 -3.23
CA HIS A 4 4.27 9.98 -1.96
C HIS A 4 3.71 8.71 -1.32
N PHE A 5 3.79 8.61 0.00
CA PHE A 5 3.27 7.47 0.76
C PHE A 5 2.68 7.94 2.08
N GLU A 6 1.41 7.60 2.31
CA GLU A 6 0.67 7.88 3.54
C GLU A 6 0.04 6.59 4.06
N VAL A 7 -0.02 6.47 5.38
CA VAL A 7 -0.68 5.36 6.07
C VAL A 7 -1.73 5.93 7.00
N GLU A 8 -2.94 5.41 6.88
CA GLU A 8 -4.08 5.73 7.73
C GLU A 8 -4.56 4.44 8.41
N GLN A 9 -4.71 4.47 9.73
CA GLN A 9 -5.34 3.38 10.47
C GLN A 9 -6.87 3.55 10.36
N LEU A 10 -7.54 2.63 9.67
CA LEU A 10 -8.99 2.74 9.43
C LEU A 10 -9.83 2.30 10.63
N PHE A 11 -9.29 1.39 11.44
CA PHE A 11 -9.96 0.86 12.63
C PHE A 11 -9.00 0.92 13.81
N ALA A 12 -8.91 2.09 14.44
CA ALA A 12 -8.37 2.19 15.79
C ALA A 12 -9.30 1.42 16.75
N ASP A 13 -8.74 0.66 17.71
CA ASP A 13 -9.47 -0.09 18.75
C ASP A 13 -10.31 -1.31 18.31
N GLN A 14 -10.00 -1.96 17.18
CA GLN A 14 -10.59 -3.27 16.83
C GLN A 14 -9.54 -4.38 16.73
N VAL A 15 -9.94 -5.61 17.09
CA VAL A 15 -9.10 -6.83 17.13
C VAL A 15 -8.43 -7.16 15.78
N HIS A 16 -8.94 -6.59 14.69
CA HIS A 16 -8.33 -6.65 13.36
C HIS A 16 -7.99 -5.22 12.90
N GLU A 17 -6.87 -4.71 13.38
CA GLU A 17 -6.34 -3.42 12.91
C GLU A 17 -6.03 -3.55 11.41
N ARG A 18 -6.71 -2.73 10.60
CA ARG A 18 -6.42 -2.61 9.18
C ARG A 18 -5.82 -1.24 8.92
N TYR A 19 -4.72 -1.27 8.19
CA TYR A 19 -4.05 -0.07 7.73
C TYR A 19 -4.39 0.14 6.27
N GLN A 20 -4.92 1.31 5.96
CA GLN A 20 -4.99 1.78 4.59
C GLN A 20 -3.69 2.51 4.27
N PHE A 21 -3.13 2.24 3.11
CA PHE A 21 -2.05 3.05 2.57
C PHE A 21 -2.54 3.77 1.31
N LYS A 22 -2.05 4.98 1.12
CA LYS A 22 -2.23 5.79 -0.09
C LYS A 22 -0.86 6.11 -0.63
N LEU A 23 -0.68 5.99 -1.93
CA LEU A 23 0.59 6.28 -2.58
C LEU A 23 0.41 6.86 -3.96
N LYS A 24 1.37 7.69 -4.37
CA LYS A 24 1.40 8.29 -5.69
C LYS A 24 2.52 7.68 -6.52
N ILE A 25 2.20 7.20 -7.72
CA ILE A 25 3.17 6.63 -8.67
C ILE A 25 2.99 7.31 -10.02
N LYS A 26 4.02 7.99 -10.51
CA LYS A 26 4.00 8.68 -11.81
C LYS A 26 2.79 9.62 -11.95
N GLY A 27 2.46 10.34 -10.88
CA GLY A 27 1.27 11.20 -10.83
C GLY A 27 -0.08 10.50 -10.62
N ASN A 28 -0.16 9.17 -10.63
CA ASN A 28 -1.39 8.42 -10.36
C ASN A 28 -1.53 8.06 -8.89
N ASP A 29 -2.72 8.29 -8.33
CA ASP A 29 -3.02 7.94 -6.95
C ASP A 29 -3.53 6.50 -6.87
N HIS A 30 -2.85 5.72 -6.04
CA HIS A 30 -3.17 4.34 -5.72
C HIS A 30 -3.40 4.21 -4.22
N GLN A 31 -4.29 3.31 -3.86
CA GLN A 31 -4.62 3.05 -2.48
C GLN A 31 -4.88 1.57 -2.30
N GLY A 32 -4.60 1.07 -1.10
CA GLY A 32 -4.80 -0.32 -0.77
C GLY A 32 -4.86 -0.53 0.74
N LEU A 33 -5.22 -1.74 1.11
CA LEU A 33 -5.23 -2.21 2.49
C LEU A 33 -4.01 -3.08 2.75
N PHE A 34 -3.49 -2.94 3.94
CA PHE A 34 -2.47 -3.80 4.52
C PHE A 34 -3.08 -4.52 5.73
N GLU A 35 -3.20 -5.83 5.62
CA GLU A 35 -3.83 -6.70 6.61
C GLU A 35 -3.00 -8.00 6.70
N ASP A 36 -2.55 -8.38 7.90
CA ASP A 36 -1.76 -9.59 8.16
C ASP A 36 -0.55 -9.78 7.23
N GLY A 37 0.12 -8.69 6.87
CA GLY A 37 1.26 -8.74 5.95
C GLY A 37 0.85 -9.08 4.50
N ARG A 38 -0.40 -8.84 4.11
CA ARG A 38 -0.89 -8.93 2.73
C ARG A 38 -1.34 -7.56 2.26
N ILE A 39 -0.98 -7.23 1.02
CA ILE A 39 -1.44 -6.03 0.32
C ILE A 39 -2.69 -6.38 -0.49
N LYS A 40 -3.73 -5.58 -0.36
CA LYS A 40 -4.94 -5.62 -1.20
C LYS A 40 -5.11 -4.26 -1.85
N TRP A 41 -4.86 -4.17 -3.15
CA TRP A 41 -5.06 -2.95 -3.92
C TRP A 41 -6.54 -2.65 -4.13
N PHE A 42 -6.91 -1.38 -4.07
CA PHE A 42 -8.22 -0.92 -4.54
C PHE A 42 -8.20 -0.69 -6.05
N ASN A 43 -9.38 -0.66 -6.66
CA ASN A 43 -9.50 -0.30 -8.07
C ASN A 43 -9.32 1.22 -8.26
N PRO A 44 -8.53 1.66 -9.27
CA PRO A 44 -7.80 0.85 -10.25
C PRO A 44 -6.53 0.20 -9.69
N GLN A 45 -6.39 -1.11 -9.91
CA GLN A 45 -5.21 -1.87 -9.48
C GLN A 45 -3.98 -1.41 -10.25
N PRO A 46 -2.81 -1.27 -9.59
CA PRO A 46 -1.62 -0.79 -10.26
C PRO A 46 -1.15 -1.76 -11.37
N GLU A 47 -1.48 -3.05 -11.30
CA GLU A 47 -1.16 -4.09 -12.31
C GLU A 47 -1.74 -3.80 -13.69
N THR A 48 -2.84 -3.04 -13.79
CA THR A 48 -3.41 -2.66 -15.09
C THR A 48 -2.71 -1.48 -15.74
N ILE A 49 -1.86 -0.76 -14.99
CA ILE A 49 -1.20 0.47 -15.44
C ILE A 49 0.33 0.31 -15.50
N HIS A 50 0.90 -0.62 -14.72
CA HIS A 50 2.33 -0.82 -14.59
C HIS A 50 2.72 -2.27 -14.89
N GLU A 51 3.92 -2.47 -15.43
CA GLU A 51 4.49 -3.80 -15.66
C GLU A 51 4.59 -4.59 -14.35
N VAL A 52 4.38 -5.91 -14.41
CA VAL A 52 4.37 -6.81 -13.24
C VAL A 52 5.65 -6.67 -12.39
N GLU A 53 6.82 -6.49 -13.02
CA GLU A 53 8.09 -6.25 -12.32
C GLU A 53 8.08 -4.96 -11.50
N SER A 54 7.41 -3.91 -12.00
CA SER A 54 7.25 -2.66 -11.26
C SER A 54 6.33 -2.84 -10.05
N ILE A 55 5.30 -3.69 -10.15
CA ILE A 55 4.37 -3.96 -9.06
C ILE A 55 5.05 -4.66 -7.90
N ALA A 56 5.80 -5.73 -8.17
CA ALA A 56 6.54 -6.45 -7.13
C ALA A 56 7.51 -5.51 -6.37
N ALA A 57 8.19 -4.60 -7.10
CA ALA A 57 9.06 -3.60 -6.49
C ALA A 57 8.31 -2.57 -5.64
N ILE A 58 7.09 -2.19 -6.04
CA ILE A 58 6.22 -1.30 -5.25
C ILE A 58 5.73 -2.03 -4.00
N GLU A 59 5.23 -3.26 -4.12
CA GLU A 59 4.75 -4.05 -2.99
C GLU A 59 5.86 -4.30 -1.97
N SER A 60 7.07 -4.63 -2.42
CA SER A 60 8.23 -4.80 -1.54
C SER A 60 8.55 -3.50 -0.78
N GLN A 61 8.43 -2.33 -1.42
CA GLN A 61 8.61 -1.03 -0.76
C GLN A 61 7.49 -0.77 0.26
N VAL A 62 6.23 -0.98 -0.12
CA VAL A 62 5.08 -0.83 0.79
C VAL A 62 5.24 -1.75 2.00
N HIS A 63 5.65 -3.01 1.81
CA HIS A 63 5.96 -3.92 2.92
C HIS A 63 7.04 -3.37 3.86
N GLY A 64 8.11 -2.79 3.31
CA GLY A 64 9.15 -2.16 4.10
C GLY A 64 8.63 -0.97 4.91
N LEU A 65 7.88 -0.07 4.26
CA LEU A 65 7.31 1.12 4.88
C LEU A 65 6.29 0.77 5.97
N MET A 66 5.41 -0.20 5.70
CA MET A 66 4.42 -0.69 6.66
C MET A 66 5.09 -1.37 7.85
N ARG A 67 6.12 -2.21 7.64
CA ARG A 67 6.86 -2.82 8.76
C ARG A 67 7.55 -1.77 9.64
N ASN A 68 8.14 -0.74 9.04
CA ASN A 68 8.73 0.36 9.81
C ASN A 68 7.69 1.17 10.60
N HIS A 69 6.46 1.27 10.08
CA HIS A 69 5.37 1.99 10.76
C HIS A 69 4.76 1.19 11.92
N LEU A 70 4.81 -0.14 11.86
CA LEU A 70 4.30 -1.06 12.88
C LEU A 70 5.33 -1.44 13.96
N GLN A 71 6.55 -0.89 13.88
CA GLN A 71 7.66 -1.18 14.81
C GLN A 71 7.73 -0.15 15.93
#